data_AF-A0A957ULE5-F1
#
_entry.id   AF-A0A957ULE5-F1
#
_cell.length_a   1.000
_cell.length_b   1.000
_cell.length_c   1.000
_cell.angle_alpha   90.00
_cell.angle_beta   90.00
_cell.angle_gamma   90.00
#
_symmetry.space_group_name_H-M   'P 1'
#
loop_
_entity.id
_entity.type
_entity.pdbx_description
1 polymer ?
#
loop_
_entity_poly.entity_id
_entity_poly.type
_entity_poly.pdbx_seq_one_letter_code
_entity_poly.pdbx_strand_id
1 'polypeptide(L)'
;MDLRFLAKDSNWVAELDRLYGALGAPSNALLLPRHFIEVVLPKLGGKIALFVEGGREIGVGFLFPRAPENSASVDPVLKPAFTLRFHALAPETSYFPADFVQLLNRHLPHAHIVYYDPGAPHTYLATAQAFGDLNIGHPSAEEVGPIRQAHQQIWGSPPESLYPADMYSNEFGLGTALTARVDGAVAGFLFGFYRVGGSTLPADWAERFNGDWRIESQAMGVLPAQRGKRLAYLLKWE
;
A
#
# COMPACT_ATOMS: atom_id res chain seq x y z
N MET A 1 -17.91 -8.71 -18.27
CA MET A 1 -16.71 -8.79 -17.43
C MET A 1 -16.78 -9.93 -16.42
N ASP A 2 -15.67 -10.65 -16.27
CA ASP A 2 -15.42 -11.75 -15.33
C ASP A 2 -14.21 -11.41 -14.42
N LEU A 3 -14.10 -12.09 -13.28
CA LEU A 3 -13.07 -11.88 -12.26
C LEU A 3 -12.34 -13.19 -11.92
N ARG A 4 -11.01 -13.16 -12.02
CA ARG A 4 -10.14 -14.26 -11.59
C ARG A 4 -9.19 -13.78 -10.49
N PHE A 5 -9.25 -14.40 -9.31
CA PHE A 5 -8.21 -14.22 -8.30
C PHE A 5 -7.03 -15.12 -8.60
N LEU A 6 -5.81 -14.58 -8.47
CA LEU A 6 -4.61 -15.40 -8.53
C LEU A 6 -4.38 -16.12 -7.20
N ALA A 7 -4.15 -17.43 -7.29
CA ALA A 7 -3.74 -18.25 -6.17
C ALA A 7 -2.20 -18.33 -6.10
N LYS A 8 -1.65 -18.36 -4.89
CA LYS A 8 -0.22 -18.61 -4.68
C LYS A 8 0.04 -20.11 -4.76
N ASP A 9 0.24 -20.61 -5.97
CA ASP A 9 0.55 -22.00 -6.27
C ASP A 9 1.95 -22.15 -6.91
N SER A 10 2.25 -23.32 -7.49
CA SER A 10 3.54 -23.58 -8.14
C SER A 10 3.85 -22.66 -9.32
N ASN A 11 2.84 -22.04 -9.94
CA ASN A 11 2.99 -21.14 -11.08
C ASN A 11 3.04 -19.65 -10.68
N TRP A 12 2.95 -19.35 -9.39
CA TRP A 12 2.90 -17.99 -8.85
C TRP A 12 3.97 -17.04 -9.40
N VAL A 13 5.22 -17.50 -9.41
CA VAL A 13 6.38 -16.71 -9.88
C VAL A 13 6.23 -16.37 -11.36
N ALA A 14 5.90 -17.36 -12.19
CA ALA A 14 5.75 -17.19 -13.63
C ALA A 14 4.56 -16.28 -13.98
N GLU A 15 3.44 -16.38 -13.26
CA GLU A 15 2.28 -15.52 -13.47
C GLU A 15 2.59 -14.06 -13.08
N LEU A 16 3.34 -13.84 -12.00
CA LEU A 16 3.81 -12.50 -11.66
C LEU A 16 4.78 -11.92 -12.70
N ASP A 17 5.70 -12.73 -13.24
CA ASP A 17 6.60 -12.29 -14.31
C ASP A 17 5.82 -11.87 -15.55
N ARG A 18 4.82 -12.67 -15.96
CA ARG A 18 3.93 -12.34 -17.07
C ARG A 18 3.18 -11.03 -16.83
N LEU A 19 2.59 -10.87 -15.65
CA LEU A 19 1.84 -9.66 -15.29
C LEU A 19 2.73 -8.43 -15.27
N TYR A 20 3.90 -8.49 -14.64
CA TYR A 20 4.82 -7.35 -14.60
C TYR A 20 5.33 -6.97 -15.99
N GLY A 21 5.62 -7.95 -16.84
CA GLY A 21 5.95 -7.72 -18.24
C GLY A 21 4.81 -7.02 -18.99
N ALA A 22 3.57 -7.50 -18.84
CA ALA A 22 2.40 -6.89 -19.47
C ALA A 22 2.10 -5.47 -18.96
N LEU A 23 2.45 -5.17 -17.71
CA LEU A 23 2.33 -3.84 -17.11
C LEU A 23 3.49 -2.89 -17.43
N GLY A 24 4.45 -3.31 -18.25
CA GLY A 24 5.56 -2.47 -18.69
C GLY A 24 6.69 -2.32 -17.67
N ALA A 25 6.88 -3.28 -16.76
CA ALA A 25 8.10 -3.34 -15.96
C ALA A 25 9.35 -3.53 -16.85
N PRO A 26 10.52 -2.99 -16.46
CA PRO A 26 10.78 -2.20 -15.24
C PRO A 26 10.47 -0.69 -15.39
N SER A 27 10.06 -0.23 -16.57
CA SER A 27 9.89 1.18 -16.88
C SER A 27 8.67 1.83 -16.20
N ASN A 28 7.69 1.04 -15.77
CA ASN A 28 6.50 1.53 -15.10
C ASN A 28 6.78 1.84 -13.60
N ALA A 29 7.04 3.12 -13.29
CA ALA A 29 7.33 3.59 -11.94
C ALA A 29 6.14 3.54 -10.96
N LEU A 30 4.92 3.28 -11.45
CA LEU A 30 3.73 3.10 -10.62
C LEU A 30 3.57 1.67 -10.11
N LEU A 31 4.39 0.73 -10.56
CA LEU A 31 4.39 -0.62 -10.02
C LEU A 31 5.11 -0.65 -8.67
N LEU A 32 4.51 -1.35 -7.71
CA LEU A 32 5.26 -1.73 -6.52
C LEU A 32 6.39 -2.69 -6.90
N PRO A 33 7.44 -2.81 -6.07
CA PRO A 33 8.49 -3.77 -6.33
C PRO A 33 7.92 -5.19 -6.45
N ARG A 34 8.33 -5.93 -7.49
CA ARG A 34 7.84 -7.29 -7.75
C ARG A 34 7.94 -8.22 -6.55
N HIS A 35 9.09 -8.20 -5.87
CA HIS A 35 9.33 -9.02 -4.68
C HIS A 35 8.35 -8.69 -3.54
N PHE A 36 7.91 -7.43 -3.42
CA PHE A 36 6.89 -7.04 -2.46
C PHE A 36 5.55 -7.69 -2.80
N ILE A 37 5.11 -7.65 -4.07
CA ILE A 37 3.86 -8.30 -4.49
C ILE A 37 3.94 -9.83 -4.34
N GLU A 38 5.09 -10.43 -4.61
CA GLU A 38 5.28 -11.87 -4.50
C GLU A 38 5.19 -12.39 -3.05
N VAL A 39 5.83 -11.67 -2.13
CA VAL A 39 6.10 -12.17 -0.77
C VAL A 39 5.25 -11.47 0.27
N VAL A 40 5.11 -10.15 0.18
CA VAL A 40 4.52 -9.32 1.23
C VAL A 40 3.01 -9.19 1.05
N LEU A 41 2.53 -8.86 -0.14
CA LEU A 41 1.09 -8.67 -0.39
C LEU A 41 0.23 -9.86 0.13
N PRO A 42 0.58 -11.13 -0.13
CA PRO A 42 -0.19 -12.26 0.40
C PRO A 42 -0.14 -12.36 1.94
N LYS A 43 0.99 -12.00 2.57
CA LYS A 43 1.15 -12.03 4.03
C LYS A 43 0.31 -10.96 4.74
N LEU A 44 0.07 -9.84 4.07
CA LEU A 44 -0.84 -8.80 4.54
C LEU A 44 -2.31 -9.23 4.44
N GLY A 45 -2.61 -10.35 3.76
CA GLY A 45 -3.97 -10.74 3.41
C GLY A 45 -4.48 -10.06 2.13
N GLY A 46 -3.58 -9.39 1.40
CA GLY A 46 -3.88 -8.83 0.10
C GLY A 46 -4.09 -9.89 -0.98
N LYS A 47 -4.70 -9.46 -2.09
CA LYS A 47 -5.10 -10.35 -3.19
C LYS A 47 -4.74 -9.72 -4.54
N ILE A 48 -4.60 -10.55 -5.57
CA ILE A 48 -4.46 -10.09 -6.96
C ILE A 48 -5.70 -10.53 -7.73
N ALA A 49 -6.38 -9.55 -8.31
CA ALA A 49 -7.60 -9.69 -9.10
C ALA A 49 -7.29 -9.41 -10.57
N LEU A 50 -7.67 -10.31 -11.47
CA LEU A 50 -7.60 -10.13 -12.90
C LEU A 50 -9.00 -9.93 -13.45
N PHE A 51 -9.17 -8.85 -14.21
CA PHE A 51 -10.43 -8.49 -14.83
C PHE A 51 -10.40 -8.90 -16.29
N VAL A 52 -11.39 -9.69 -16.70
CA VAL A 52 -11.44 -10.32 -18.03
C VAL A 52 -12.71 -9.91 -18.74
N GLU A 53 -12.60 -9.55 -20.02
CA GLU A 53 -13.73 -9.26 -20.88
C GLU A 53 -13.54 -9.90 -22.24
N GLY A 54 -14.55 -10.64 -22.72
CA GLY A 54 -14.45 -11.36 -24.00
C GLY A 54 -13.29 -12.36 -24.07
N GLY A 55 -12.84 -12.91 -22.93
CA GLY A 55 -11.68 -13.81 -22.85
C GLY A 55 -10.32 -13.11 -22.83
N ARG A 56 -10.27 -11.76 -22.86
CA ARG A 56 -9.05 -10.95 -22.79
C ARG A 56 -8.92 -10.29 -21.41
N GLU A 57 -7.71 -10.30 -20.84
CA GLU A 57 -7.41 -9.53 -19.63
C GLU A 57 -7.40 -8.03 -19.96
N ILE A 58 -8.27 -7.27 -19.29
CA ILE A 58 -8.41 -5.81 -19.49
C ILE A 58 -7.69 -5.01 -18.40
N GLY A 59 -7.43 -5.62 -17.24
CA GLY A 59 -6.70 -5.00 -16.16
C GLY A 59 -6.42 -5.94 -14.99
N VAL A 60 -5.59 -5.44 -14.08
CA VAL A 60 -5.19 -6.13 -12.86
C VAL A 60 -5.36 -5.20 -11.66
N GLY A 61 -5.95 -5.72 -10.61
CA GLY A 61 -6.13 -5.06 -9.34
C GLY A 61 -5.29 -5.72 -8.26
N PHE A 62 -4.45 -4.93 -7.58
CA PHE A 62 -3.80 -5.34 -6.35
C PHE A 62 -4.63 -4.83 -5.17
N LEU A 63 -5.20 -5.75 -4.40
CA LEU A 63 -6.03 -5.45 -3.24
C LEU A 63 -5.16 -5.37 -1.99
N PHE A 64 -4.97 -4.16 -1.48
CA PHE A 64 -4.24 -3.87 -0.26
C PHE A 64 -5.21 -3.68 0.89
N PRO A 65 -5.03 -4.36 2.04
CA PRO A 65 -5.83 -4.05 3.21
C PRO A 65 -5.67 -2.57 3.59
N ARG A 66 -6.77 -1.92 3.95
CA ARG A 66 -6.83 -0.52 4.37
C ARG A 66 -7.66 -0.39 5.64
N ALA A 67 -7.61 0.77 6.28
CA ALA A 67 -8.48 1.07 7.42
C ALA A 67 -9.96 0.89 7.05
N PRO A 68 -10.78 0.29 7.93
CA PRO A 68 -12.22 0.23 7.72
C PRO A 68 -12.82 1.63 7.79
N GLU A 69 -13.69 1.97 6.83
CA GLU A 69 -14.55 3.15 6.94
C GLU A 69 -15.52 2.90 8.10
N ASN A 70 -15.40 3.68 9.17
CA ASN A 70 -16.11 3.55 10.46
C ASN A 70 -15.40 2.77 11.58
N SER A 71 -14.10 3.00 11.81
CA SER A 71 -13.48 2.61 13.09
C SER A 71 -14.11 3.28 14.34
N ALA A 72 -15.04 4.23 14.14
CA ALA A 72 -15.81 4.91 15.17
C ALA A 72 -17.25 4.39 15.34
N SER A 73 -17.73 3.43 14.53
CA SER A 73 -19.07 2.86 14.75
C SER A 73 -19.05 1.77 15.82
N VAL A 74 -20.18 1.67 16.54
CA VAL A 74 -20.43 0.71 17.63
C VAL A 74 -20.72 -0.71 17.09
N ASP A 75 -20.47 -0.98 15.80
CA ASP A 75 -20.69 -2.29 15.21
C ASP A 75 -19.52 -3.22 15.62
N PRO A 76 -19.77 -4.30 16.38
CA PRO A 76 -18.71 -5.15 16.93
C PRO A 76 -17.90 -5.92 15.88
N VAL A 77 -18.31 -5.91 14.60
CA VAL A 77 -17.62 -6.62 13.52
C VAL A 77 -17.09 -5.62 12.49
N LEU A 78 -15.81 -5.24 12.64
CA LEU A 78 -15.10 -4.46 11.63
C LEU A 78 -14.96 -5.26 10.33
N LYS A 79 -15.69 -4.84 9.29
CA LYS A 79 -15.59 -5.43 7.95
C LYS A 79 -14.21 -5.17 7.35
N PRO A 80 -13.55 -6.17 6.73
CA PRO A 80 -12.31 -5.95 5.99
C PRO A 80 -12.52 -4.89 4.92
N ALA A 81 -11.55 -3.99 4.76
CA ALA A 81 -11.55 -2.99 3.71
C ALA A 81 -10.27 -3.15 2.87
N PHE A 82 -10.40 -2.95 1.55
CA PHE A 82 -9.28 -3.01 0.62
C PHE A 82 -9.23 -1.77 -0.29
N THR A 83 -8.02 -1.28 -0.52
CA THR A 83 -7.69 -0.41 -1.65
C THR A 83 -7.42 -1.30 -2.86
N LEU A 84 -8.21 -1.13 -3.92
CA LEU A 84 -8.00 -1.75 -5.22
C LEU A 84 -7.09 -0.85 -6.05
N ARG A 85 -5.77 -1.07 -5.98
CA ARG A 85 -4.82 -0.42 -6.88
C ARG A 85 -4.94 -1.06 -8.25
N PHE A 86 -5.61 -0.38 -9.18
CA PHE A 86 -5.90 -0.89 -10.51
C PHE A 86 -4.85 -0.45 -11.53
N HIS A 87 -4.46 -1.37 -12.41
CA HIS A 87 -3.64 -1.09 -13.58
C HIS A 87 -4.32 -1.65 -14.84
N ALA A 88 -4.47 -0.81 -15.85
CA ALA A 88 -4.99 -1.21 -17.15
C ALA A 88 -3.98 -2.09 -17.90
N LEU A 89 -4.47 -3.17 -18.51
CA LEU A 89 -3.72 -3.97 -19.50
C LEU A 89 -4.16 -3.63 -20.94
N ALA A 90 -5.29 -2.94 -21.08
CA ALA A 90 -5.85 -2.46 -22.33
C ALA A 90 -6.21 -0.96 -22.18
N PRO A 91 -5.22 -0.04 -22.16
CA PRO A 91 -5.46 1.38 -21.86
C PRO A 91 -6.39 2.08 -22.86
N GLU A 92 -6.53 1.53 -24.08
CA GLU A 92 -7.47 1.99 -25.10
C GLU A 92 -8.93 1.63 -24.79
N THR A 93 -9.16 0.68 -23.88
CA THR A 93 -10.51 0.26 -23.49
C THR A 93 -11.03 1.18 -22.40
N SER A 94 -12.18 1.81 -22.65
CA SER A 94 -12.88 2.57 -21.63
C SER A 94 -13.62 1.62 -20.69
N TYR A 95 -13.45 1.84 -19.39
CA TYR A 95 -14.15 1.13 -18.34
C TYR A 95 -14.55 2.12 -17.24
N PHE A 96 -15.60 1.78 -16.49
CA PHE A 96 -16.00 2.59 -15.34
C PHE A 96 -15.43 1.95 -14.07
N PRO A 97 -14.69 2.70 -13.23
CA PRO A 97 -14.18 2.21 -11.95
C PRO A 97 -15.23 1.49 -11.07
N ALA A 98 -16.47 1.96 -11.12
CA ALA A 98 -17.59 1.38 -10.39
C ALA A 98 -17.87 -0.08 -10.77
N ASP A 99 -17.62 -0.48 -12.02
CA ASP A 99 -17.88 -1.84 -12.49
C ASP A 99 -16.93 -2.85 -11.83
N PHE A 100 -15.66 -2.47 -11.65
CA PHE A 100 -14.67 -3.30 -10.94
C PHE A 100 -15.01 -3.46 -9.46
N VAL A 101 -15.43 -2.37 -8.81
CA VAL A 101 -15.84 -2.37 -7.40
C VAL A 101 -17.07 -3.26 -7.22
N GLN A 102 -18.09 -3.11 -8.08
CA GLN A 102 -19.30 -3.94 -8.03
C GLN A 102 -18.99 -5.41 -8.28
N LEU A 103 -18.13 -5.72 -9.25
CA LEU A 103 -17.70 -7.10 -9.51
C LEU A 103 -16.96 -7.69 -8.30
N LEU A 104 -16.03 -6.95 -7.70
CA LEU A 104 -15.33 -7.41 -6.50
C LEU A 104 -16.26 -7.61 -5.30
N ASN A 105 -17.21 -6.70 -5.08
CA ASN A 105 -18.19 -6.81 -3.99
C ASN A 105 -19.06 -8.07 -4.12
N ARG A 106 -19.31 -8.58 -5.34
CA ARG A 106 -20.01 -9.86 -5.52
C ARG A 106 -19.19 -11.07 -5.05
N HIS A 107 -17.86 -11.01 -5.20
CA HIS A 107 -16.96 -12.09 -4.78
C HIS A 107 -16.44 -11.94 -3.35
N LEU A 108 -16.46 -10.72 -2.81
CA LEU A 108 -16.05 -10.37 -1.46
C LEU A 108 -17.18 -9.61 -0.75
N PRO A 109 -18.36 -10.24 -0.52
CA PRO A 109 -19.57 -9.55 -0.05
C PRO A 109 -19.46 -8.92 1.33
N HIS A 110 -18.44 -9.30 2.10
CA HIS A 110 -18.18 -8.77 3.43
C HIS A 110 -17.03 -7.76 3.46
N ALA A 111 -16.46 -7.41 2.30
CA ALA A 111 -15.38 -6.45 2.21
C ALA A 111 -15.87 -5.11 1.66
N HIS A 112 -15.28 -4.02 2.15
CA HIS A 112 -15.39 -2.71 1.52
C HIS A 112 -14.25 -2.52 0.52
N ILE A 113 -14.55 -2.09 -0.71
CA ILE A 113 -13.55 -1.95 -1.77
C ILE A 113 -13.51 -0.50 -2.24
N VAL A 114 -12.33 0.13 -2.13
CA VAL A 114 -12.08 1.49 -2.61
C VAL A 114 -11.21 1.42 -3.86
N TYR A 115 -11.75 1.86 -4.99
CA TYR A 115 -11.00 1.94 -6.25
C TYR A 115 -9.87 2.97 -6.14
N TYR A 116 -8.70 2.64 -6.68
CA TYR A 116 -7.52 3.49 -6.67
C TYR A 116 -6.77 3.37 -8.01
N ASP A 117 -6.69 4.48 -8.74
CA ASP A 117 -5.85 4.60 -9.94
C ASP A 117 -4.54 5.29 -9.57
N PRO A 118 -3.39 4.61 -9.61
CA PRO A 118 -2.10 5.19 -9.24
C PRO A 118 -1.60 6.27 -10.21
N GLY A 119 -2.21 6.40 -11.39
CA GLY A 119 -1.89 7.45 -12.36
C GLY A 119 -2.73 8.72 -12.18
N ALA A 120 -3.75 8.70 -11.32
CA ALA A 120 -4.63 9.84 -11.10
C ALA A 120 -4.01 10.88 -10.14
N PRO A 121 -4.50 12.14 -10.13
CA PRO A 121 -4.16 13.08 -9.08
C PRO A 121 -4.60 12.57 -7.70
N HIS A 122 -3.77 12.83 -6.69
CA HIS A 122 -3.99 12.36 -5.32
C HIS A 122 -3.85 13.48 -4.30
N THR A 123 -4.49 13.31 -3.14
CA THR A 123 -4.41 14.26 -2.03
C THR A 123 -3.47 13.77 -0.93
N TYR A 124 -2.82 14.73 -0.26
CA TYR A 124 -1.87 14.48 0.82
C TYR A 124 -2.17 15.44 1.97
N LEU A 125 -2.63 14.91 3.10
CA LEU A 125 -2.90 15.71 4.29
C LEU A 125 -1.65 15.76 5.16
N ALA A 126 -0.83 16.78 4.94
CA ALA A 126 0.39 16.97 5.71
C ALA A 126 0.07 17.26 7.18
N THR A 127 0.77 16.58 8.09
CA THR A 127 0.73 16.87 9.52
C THR A 127 2.14 17.07 10.07
N ALA A 128 2.21 17.70 11.23
CA ALA A 128 3.45 18.16 11.82
C ALA A 128 3.35 18.19 13.35
N GLN A 129 4.22 17.43 14.00
CA GLN A 129 4.46 17.46 15.44
C GLN A 129 5.94 17.78 15.69
N ALA A 130 6.19 18.83 16.48
CA ALA A 130 7.53 19.31 16.74
C ALA A 130 8.20 18.57 17.92
N PHE A 131 9.49 18.28 17.76
CA PHE A 131 10.37 17.65 18.74
C PHE A 131 11.73 18.36 18.76
N GLY A 132 11.79 19.53 19.40
CA GLY A 132 12.93 20.43 19.27
C GLY A 132 13.06 20.91 17.82
N ASP A 133 14.23 20.70 17.22
CA ASP A 133 14.52 21.08 15.82
C ASP A 133 14.00 20.06 14.79
N LEU A 134 13.33 19.01 15.26
CA LEU A 134 12.81 17.91 14.45
C LEU A 134 11.29 18.03 14.31
N ASN A 135 10.75 17.56 13.20
CA ASN A 135 9.30 17.50 12.99
C ASN A 135 8.89 16.16 12.37
N ILE A 136 7.83 15.53 12.87
CA ILE A 136 7.29 14.28 12.34
C ILE A 136 5.81 14.44 12.04
N GLY A 137 5.37 13.83 10.95
CA GLY A 137 3.95 13.69 10.65
C GLY A 137 3.74 13.11 9.26
N HIS A 138 2.50 13.19 8.77
CA HIS A 138 2.16 12.77 7.42
C HIS A 138 2.83 13.68 6.39
N PRO A 139 3.31 13.13 5.26
CA PRO A 139 3.96 13.90 4.22
C PRO A 139 2.97 14.75 3.42
N SER A 140 3.47 15.87 2.91
CA SER A 140 2.82 16.66 1.87
C SER A 140 3.11 16.11 0.47
N ALA A 141 2.40 16.64 -0.53
CA ALA A 141 2.63 16.31 -1.95
C ALA A 141 4.07 16.62 -2.41
N GLU A 142 4.71 17.63 -1.84
CA GLU A 142 6.08 18.03 -2.17
C GLU A 142 7.13 17.06 -1.59
N GLU A 143 6.76 16.30 -0.55
CA GLU A 143 7.68 15.45 0.19
C GLU A 143 7.73 14.00 -0.30
N VAL A 144 6.70 13.51 -1.00
CA VAL A 144 6.65 12.10 -1.43
C VAL A 144 7.73 11.75 -2.46
N GLY A 145 8.11 12.70 -3.31
CA GLY A 145 9.25 12.58 -4.22
C GLY A 145 10.58 12.45 -3.47
N PRO A 146 10.94 13.42 -2.60
CA PRO A 146 12.10 13.34 -1.71
C PRO A 146 12.13 12.07 -0.84
N ILE A 147 11.00 11.59 -0.33
CA ILE A 147 10.93 10.31 0.41
C ILE A 147 11.34 9.14 -0.48
N ARG A 148 10.81 9.07 -1.71
CA ARG A 148 11.22 8.05 -2.68
C ARG A 148 12.71 8.14 -3.03
N GLN A 149 13.29 9.34 -3.08
CA GLN A 149 14.74 9.51 -3.25
C GLN A 149 15.51 9.05 -2.00
N ALA A 150 14.99 9.28 -0.80
CA ALA A 150 15.60 8.81 0.45
C ALA A 150 15.70 7.28 0.50
N HIS A 151 14.71 6.54 -0.02
CA HIS A 151 14.80 5.08 -0.19
C HIS A 151 16.08 4.68 -0.95
N GLN A 152 16.32 5.33 -2.10
CA GLN A 152 17.48 5.06 -2.95
C GLN A 152 18.79 5.41 -2.23
N GLN A 153 18.86 6.54 -1.54
CA GLN A 153 20.06 6.97 -0.82
C GLN A 153 20.40 6.04 0.36
N ILE A 154 19.39 5.47 1.03
CA ILE A 154 19.59 4.63 2.20
C ILE A 154 20.03 3.21 1.81
N TRP A 155 19.43 2.64 0.77
CA TRP A 155 19.62 1.23 0.40
C TRP A 155 20.33 1.00 -0.94
N GLY A 156 20.63 2.05 -1.70
CA GLY A 156 21.22 1.93 -3.04
C GLY A 156 20.31 1.20 -4.04
N SER A 157 19.01 1.13 -3.78
CA SER A 157 18.07 0.34 -4.58
C SER A 157 17.90 0.94 -5.98
N PRO A 158 17.79 0.09 -7.03
CA PRO A 158 17.50 0.58 -8.36
C PRO A 158 16.06 1.14 -8.44
N PRO A 159 15.74 2.04 -9.40
CA PRO A 159 14.47 2.75 -9.46
C PRO A 159 13.20 1.87 -9.43
N GLU A 160 13.23 0.71 -10.07
CA GLU A 160 12.14 -0.27 -10.12
C GLU A 160 11.92 -1.02 -8.79
N SER A 161 12.87 -0.92 -7.86
CA SER A 161 12.74 -1.48 -6.51
C SER A 161 12.28 -0.44 -5.48
N LEU A 162 12.03 0.81 -5.90
CA LEU A 162 11.52 1.86 -5.03
C LEU A 162 9.99 1.81 -4.95
N TYR A 163 9.45 2.06 -3.76
CA TYR A 163 8.00 2.16 -3.56
C TYR A 163 7.44 3.40 -4.27
N PRO A 164 6.32 3.28 -5.00
CA PRO A 164 5.65 4.41 -5.64
C PRO A 164 5.27 5.51 -4.64
N ALA A 165 5.45 6.77 -5.04
CA ALA A 165 5.22 7.92 -4.18
C ALA A 165 3.73 8.13 -3.84
N ASP A 166 2.84 7.72 -4.75
CA ASP A 166 1.40 7.81 -4.63
C ASP A 166 0.83 7.02 -3.43
N MET A 167 1.56 6.00 -2.96
CA MET A 167 1.14 5.20 -1.80
C MET A 167 0.98 6.04 -0.52
N TYR A 168 1.66 7.18 -0.41
CA TYR A 168 1.54 8.09 0.72
C TYR A 168 0.26 8.94 0.68
N SER A 169 -0.57 8.80 -0.36
CA SER A 169 -1.80 9.56 -0.47
C SER A 169 -2.87 9.08 0.51
N ASN A 170 -3.82 9.97 0.83
CA ASN A 170 -4.93 9.64 1.72
C ASN A 170 -5.82 8.54 1.14
N GLU A 171 -6.00 8.56 -0.19
CA GLU A 171 -6.86 7.62 -0.89
C GLU A 171 -6.31 6.19 -0.87
N PHE A 172 -4.97 6.03 -0.90
CA PHE A 172 -4.36 4.70 -0.82
C PHE A 172 -4.62 4.04 0.54
N GLY A 173 -4.60 4.82 1.62
CA GLY A 173 -4.98 4.35 2.96
C GLY A 173 -3.98 3.40 3.62
N LEU A 174 -2.68 3.74 3.56
CA LEU A 174 -1.63 3.03 4.31
C LEU A 174 -1.94 2.97 5.82
N GLY A 175 -1.45 1.93 6.49
CA GLY A 175 -1.54 1.80 7.95
C GLY A 175 -0.68 2.79 8.70
N THR A 176 0.44 3.19 8.10
CA THR A 176 1.30 4.27 8.60
C THR A 176 1.96 4.94 7.41
N ALA A 177 2.06 6.27 7.44
CA ALA A 177 2.69 7.07 6.39
C ALA A 177 3.29 8.32 7.02
N LEU A 178 4.49 8.20 7.60
CA LEU A 178 5.18 9.26 8.32
C LEU A 178 6.47 9.68 7.62
N THR A 179 6.77 10.97 7.70
CA THR A 179 8.06 11.55 7.35
C THR A 179 8.65 12.29 8.54
N ALA A 180 9.95 12.20 8.69
CA ALA A 180 10.72 12.99 9.64
C ALA A 180 11.44 14.10 8.90
N ARG A 181 11.42 15.30 9.47
CA ARG A 181 11.95 16.53 8.89
C ARG A 181 13.00 17.13 9.83
N VAL A 182 14.08 17.62 9.24
CA VAL A 182 15.12 18.43 9.91
C VAL A 182 15.27 19.70 9.09
N ASP A 183 15.11 20.86 9.72
CA ASP A 183 15.15 22.17 9.05
C ASP A 183 14.21 22.25 7.82
N GLY A 184 13.03 21.61 7.92
CA GLY A 184 12.03 21.57 6.86
C GLY A 184 12.32 20.58 5.72
N ALA A 185 13.46 19.89 5.73
CA ALA A 185 13.81 18.89 4.70
C ALA A 185 13.58 17.46 5.18
N VAL A 186 13.18 16.57 4.25
CA VAL A 186 13.01 15.14 4.52
C VAL A 186 14.33 14.53 5.02
N ALA A 187 14.30 13.95 6.20
CA ALA A 187 15.42 13.33 6.90
C ALA A 187 15.22 11.82 7.13
N GLY A 188 13.98 11.35 7.08
CA GLY A 188 13.62 9.95 7.23
C GLY A 188 12.15 9.72 6.98
N PHE A 189 11.73 8.46 6.98
CA PHE A 189 10.35 8.07 6.76
C PHE A 189 10.06 6.75 7.46
N LEU A 190 8.78 6.51 7.70
CA LEU A 190 8.22 5.22 8.09
C LEU A 190 6.93 5.02 7.30
N PHE A 191 6.75 3.85 6.72
CA PHE A 191 5.42 3.44 6.30
C PHE A 191 5.14 1.98 6.61
N GLY A 192 3.86 1.68 6.71
CA GLY A 192 3.34 0.36 7.02
C GLY A 192 1.98 0.13 6.39
N PHE A 193 1.63 -1.14 6.27
CA PHE A 193 0.34 -1.56 5.72
C PHE A 193 -0.55 -2.10 6.83
N TYR A 194 -1.86 -2.01 6.60
CA TYR A 194 -2.77 -2.87 7.34
C TYR A 194 -2.56 -4.32 6.91
N ARG A 195 -2.75 -5.21 7.86
CA ARG A 195 -2.79 -6.65 7.67
C ARG A 195 -4.09 -7.17 8.23
N VAL A 196 -4.78 -7.97 7.41
CA VAL A 196 -6.00 -8.68 7.78
C VAL A 196 -5.70 -10.17 7.87
N GLY A 197 -6.08 -10.77 8.99
CA GLY A 197 -5.79 -12.17 9.30
C GLY A 197 -4.30 -12.46 9.56
N GLY A 198 -3.94 -13.74 9.63
CA GLY A 198 -2.58 -14.21 9.92
C GLY A 198 -2.54 -15.23 11.04
N SER A 199 -1.34 -15.46 11.60
CA SER A 199 -1.19 -16.34 12.76
C SER A 199 -2.00 -15.79 13.93
N THR A 200 -2.70 -16.68 14.64
CA THR A 200 -3.46 -16.32 15.84
C THR A 200 -2.54 -15.61 16.85
N LEU A 201 -3.00 -14.49 17.40
CA LEU A 201 -2.35 -13.90 18.57
C LEU A 201 -2.63 -14.76 19.80
N PRO A 202 -1.81 -14.65 20.86
CA PRO A 202 -2.23 -15.05 22.19
C PRO A 202 -3.64 -14.53 22.50
N ALA A 203 -4.47 -15.34 23.14
CA ALA A 203 -5.90 -15.07 23.29
C ALA A 203 -6.19 -13.74 24.02
N ASP A 204 -5.39 -13.43 25.03
CA ASP A 204 -5.44 -12.17 25.80
C ASP A 204 -5.13 -10.94 24.93
N TRP A 205 -4.28 -11.08 23.91
CA TRP A 205 -3.98 -10.01 22.95
C TRP A 205 -5.05 -9.91 21.87
N ALA A 206 -5.58 -11.04 21.41
CA ALA A 206 -6.65 -11.06 20.42
C ALA A 206 -7.91 -10.36 20.95
N GLU A 207 -8.29 -10.64 22.20
CA GLU A 207 -9.42 -10.01 22.89
C GLU A 207 -9.20 -8.51 23.12
N ARG A 208 -8.00 -8.13 23.59
CA ARG A 208 -7.71 -6.73 23.95
C ARG A 208 -7.52 -5.80 22.75
N PHE A 209 -6.96 -6.30 21.65
CA PHE A 209 -6.50 -5.46 20.53
C PHE A 209 -7.20 -5.77 19.20
N ASN A 210 -8.25 -6.59 19.19
CA ASN A 210 -8.92 -7.05 17.98
C ASN A 210 -7.93 -7.68 16.98
N GLY A 211 -7.38 -8.84 17.36
CA GLY A 211 -6.19 -9.46 16.76
C GLY A 211 -6.25 -9.81 15.26
N ASP A 212 -7.42 -9.60 14.64
CA ASP A 212 -7.68 -9.74 13.20
C ASP A 212 -7.12 -8.59 12.36
N TRP A 213 -6.86 -7.44 12.98
CA TRP A 213 -6.31 -6.25 12.34
C TRP A 213 -4.97 -5.85 12.94
N ARG A 214 -3.96 -5.65 12.08
CA ARG A 214 -2.61 -5.26 12.51
C ARG A 214 -2.06 -4.19 11.59
N ILE A 215 -1.11 -3.43 12.10
CA ILE A 215 -0.25 -2.56 11.30
C ILE A 215 1.12 -3.24 11.22
N GLU A 216 1.57 -3.53 10.01
CA GLU A 216 2.89 -4.09 9.73
C GLU A 216 3.77 -2.98 9.15
N SER A 217 4.76 -2.52 9.93
CA SER A 217 5.76 -1.57 9.43
C SER A 217 6.57 -2.24 8.32
N GLN A 218 6.46 -1.73 7.10
CA GLN A 218 7.12 -2.31 5.95
C GLN A 218 8.54 -1.80 5.80
N ALA A 219 8.72 -0.48 5.87
CA ALA A 219 10.01 0.15 5.69
C ALA A 219 10.14 1.39 6.57
N MET A 220 11.32 1.54 7.15
CA MET A 220 11.72 2.71 7.91
C MET A 220 13.15 3.04 7.54
N GLY A 221 13.41 4.32 7.28
CA GLY A 221 14.71 4.78 6.86
C GLY A 221 15.03 6.16 7.43
N VAL A 222 16.29 6.36 7.78
CA VAL A 222 16.84 7.68 8.11
C VAL A 222 18.06 7.91 7.23
N LEU A 223 18.11 9.08 6.59
CA LEU A 223 19.22 9.49 5.74
C LEU A 223 20.55 9.37 6.51
N PRO A 224 21.63 8.90 5.87
CA PRO A 224 22.91 8.68 6.55
C PRO A 224 23.40 9.89 7.36
N ALA A 225 23.29 11.10 6.82
CA ALA A 225 23.71 12.35 7.47
C ALA A 225 22.88 12.72 8.71
N GLN A 226 21.71 12.13 8.90
CA GLN A 226 20.77 12.44 9.99
C GLN A 226 20.70 11.34 11.06
N ARG A 227 21.55 10.30 10.95
CA ARG A 227 21.64 9.22 11.94
C ARG A 227 22.22 9.72 13.26
N GLY A 228 21.90 9.03 14.36
CA GLY A 228 22.29 9.44 15.71
C GLY A 228 21.38 10.49 16.37
N LYS A 229 20.46 11.11 15.60
CA LYS A 229 19.52 12.13 16.08
C LYS A 229 18.20 11.56 16.63
N ARG A 230 18.16 10.26 16.97
CA ARG A 230 16.96 9.55 17.47
C ARG A 230 15.72 9.57 16.55
N LEU A 231 15.86 9.96 15.27
CA LEU A 231 14.76 10.02 14.31
C LEU A 231 13.99 8.70 14.16
N ALA A 232 14.70 7.57 14.06
CA ALA A 232 14.07 6.25 13.94
C ALA A 232 13.25 5.86 15.19
N TYR A 233 13.66 6.31 16.38
CA TYR A 233 12.91 6.09 17.62
C TYR A 233 11.62 6.90 17.60
N LEU A 234 11.70 8.19 17.24
CA LEU A 234 10.55 9.07 17.20
C LEU A 234 9.54 8.63 16.11
N LEU A 235 10.02 8.19 14.95
CA LEU A 235 9.15 7.63 13.88
C LEU A 235 8.36 6.40 14.33
N LYS A 236 8.88 5.61 15.27
CA LYS A 236 8.20 4.42 15.82
C LYS A 236 7.30 4.71 17.01
N TRP A 237 7.51 5.86 17.63
CA TRP A 237 6.74 6.30 18.79
C TRP A 237 5.39 6.87 18.38
N GLU A 238 5.36 7.60 17.26
CA GLU A 238 4.16 8.08 16.59
C GLU A 238 3.37 6.96 15.91
#